data_AF-A0AAV6ZZ47-F1
#
_entry.id   AF-A0AAV6ZZ47-F1
#
_cell.length_a   1.000
_cell.length_b   1.000
_cell.length_c   1.000
_cell.angle_alpha   90.00
_cell.angle_beta   90.00
_cell.angle_gamma   90.00
#
_symmetry.space_group_name_H-M   'P 1'
#
loop_
_entity.id
_entity.type
_entity.pdbx_description
1 polymer ?
#
loop_
_entity_poly.entity_id
_entity_poly.type
_entity_poly.pdbx_seq_one_letter_code
_entity_poly.pdbx_strand_id
1 'polypeptide(L)' 'MCAVCLEEFKLKEELGLCPCAHAFHTKCLMKWLEVRNSCPMCNKTISVPLPRPSLEHM' A
#
# COMPACT_ATOMS: atom_id res chain seq x y z
N MET A 1 -11.72 8.09 -2.61
CA MET A 1 -11.06 8.05 -3.93
C MET A 1 -9.65 7.53 -3.76
N CYS A 2 -9.24 6.57 -4.60
CA CYS A 2 -7.89 6.02 -4.61
C CYS A 2 -6.97 6.93 -5.45
N ALA A 3 -5.92 7.51 -4.85
CA ALA A 3 -5.02 8.40 -5.58
C ALA A 3 -4.10 7.68 -6.61
N VAL A 4 -4.08 6.35 -6.60
CA VAL A 4 -3.26 5.54 -7.52
C VAL A 4 -3.99 5.30 -8.85
N CYS A 5 -5.26 4.90 -8.80
CA CYS A 5 -6.07 4.65 -10.00
C CYS A 5 -7.08 5.76 -10.32
N LEU A 6 -7.19 6.77 -9.45
CA LEU A 6 -8.10 7.91 -9.57
C LEU A 6 -9.59 7.52 -9.62
N GLU A 7 -9.95 6.34 -9.11
CA GLU A 7 -11.34 5.88 -8.99
C GLU A 7 -11.90 6.06 -7.57
N GLU A 8 -13.22 6.15 -7.47
CA GLU A 8 -13.95 6.13 -6.20
C GLU A 8 -13.98 4.73 -5.58
N PHE A 9 -14.03 4.68 -4.24
CA PHE A 9 -14.13 3.42 -3.52
C PHE A 9 -15.55 2.87 -3.65
N LYS A 10 -15.70 1.61 -4.06
CA LYS A 10 -16.99 0.94 -4.20
C LYS A 10 -17.27 0.03 -3.00
N LEU A 11 -18.56 -0.18 -2.74
CA LEU A 11 -19.01 -1.15 -1.74
C LEU A 11 -18.48 -2.54 -2.13
N LYS A 12 -17.85 -3.26 -1.18
CA LYS A 12 -17.12 -4.54 -1.35
C LYS A 12 -15.69 -4.46 -1.88
N GLU A 13 -15.12 -3.28 -2.09
CA GLU A 13 -13.68 -3.20 -2.40
C GLU A 13 -12.83 -3.23 -1.14
N GLU A 14 -11.75 -4.00 -1.17
CA GLU A 14 -10.78 -4.04 -0.09
C GLU A 14 -9.89 -2.80 -0.14
N LEU A 15 -9.81 -2.10 0.99
CA LEU A 15 -8.98 -0.91 1.15
C LEU A 15 -7.80 -1.20 2.07
N GLY A 16 -6.61 -0.87 1.61
CA GLY A 16 -5.39 -0.85 2.40
C GLY A 16 -5.22 0.51 3.06
N LEU A 17 -5.10 0.52 4.38
CA LEU A 17 -4.80 1.72 5.17
C LEU A 17 -3.29 1.80 5.44
N CYS A 18 -2.72 2.95 5.12
CA CYS A 18 -1.34 3.27 5.45
C CYS A 18 -1.23 3.77 6.90
N PRO A 19 -0.05 3.68 7.55
CA PRO A 19 0.17 4.22 8.89
C PRO A 19 0.01 5.75 8.97
N CYS A 20 0.05 6.43 7.82
CA CYS A 20 -0.26 7.85 7.69
C CYS A 20 -1.75 8.16 7.50
N ALA A 21 -2.65 7.20 7.80
CA ALA A 21 -4.10 7.29 7.70
C ALA A 21 -4.67 7.51 6.28
N HIS A 22 -3.87 7.32 5.23
CA HIS A 22 -4.35 7.34 3.86
C HIS A 22 -4.83 5.96 3.41
N ALA A 23 -5.98 5.91 2.76
CA ALA A 23 -6.58 4.69 2.24
C ALA A 23 -6.42 4.61 0.72
N PHE A 24 -6.17 3.40 0.22
CA PHE A 24 -6.08 3.08 -1.20
C PHE A 24 -6.74 1.71 -1.43
N HIS A 25 -7.10 1.37 -2.67
CA HIS A 25 -7.46 -0.03 -2.96
C HIS A 25 -6.29 -0.94 -2.59
N THR A 26 -6.55 -2.06 -1.92
CA THR A 26 -5.51 -3.03 -1.52
C THR A 26 -4.67 -3.43 -2.73
N LYS A 27 -5.29 -3.68 -3.88
CA LYS A 27 -4.60 -3.98 -5.15
C LYS A 27 -3.68 -2.85 -5.62
N CYS A 28 -4.15 -1.60 -5.52
CA CYS A 28 -3.36 -0.42 -5.91
C CYS A 28 -2.19 -0.20 -4.96
N LEU A 29 -2.43 -0.34 -3.66
CA LEU A 29 -1.40 -0.19 -2.63
C LEU A 29 -0.31 -1.25 -2.80
N MET A 30 -0.68 -2.52 -2.99
CA MET A 30 0.27 -3.61 -3.22
C MET A 30 1.14 -3.34 -4.45
N LYS A 31 0.52 -3.02 -5.60
CA LYS A 31 1.26 -2.65 -6.83
C LYS A 31 2.20 -1.47 -6.65
N TRP A 32 1.78 -0.48 -5.87
CA TRP A 32 2.62 0.67 -5.58
C TRP A 32 3.82 0.27 -4.72
N LEU A 33 3.60 -0.54 -3.68
CA LEU A 33 4.64 -1.04 -2.76
C LEU A 33 5.67 -1.95 -3.44
N GLU A 34 5.33 -2.60 -4.54
CA GLU A 34 6.29 -3.34 -5.38
C GLU A 34 7.37 -2.43 -5.99
N VAL A 35 7.06 -1.15 -6.21
CA VAL A 35 7.96 -0.16 -6.83
C VAL A 35 8.53 0.82 -5.80
N ARG A 36 7.67 1.31 -4.88
CA ARG A 36 8.01 2.31 -3.87
C ARG A 36 7.31 2.04 -2.55
N ASN A 37 8.10 1.99 -1.48
CA ASN A 37 7.65 1.76 -0.11
C ASN A 37 7.12 3.04 0.57
N SER A 38 6.55 3.99 -0.18
CA SER A 38 6.09 5.27 0.34
C SER A 38 4.63 5.55 -0.01
N CYS A 39 3.95 6.37 0.79
CA CYS A 39 2.56 6.73 0.56
C CYS A 39 2.42 7.60 -0.70
N PRO A 40 1.52 7.27 -1.66
CA PRO A 40 1.28 8.08 -2.86
C PRO A 40 0.84 9.52 -2.57
N MET A 41 0.20 9.75 -1.42
CA MET A 41 -0.39 11.05 -1.07
C MET A 41 0.58 11.98 -0.33
N CYS A 42 1.37 11.44 0.58
CA CYS A 42 2.20 12.25 1.49
C CYS A 42 3.69 11.86 1.47
N ASN A 43 4.07 10.91 0.63
CA ASN A 43 5.43 10.38 0.49
C ASN A 43 6.05 9.84 1.80
N LYS A 44 5.26 9.61 2.86
CA LYS A 44 5.73 8.97 4.09
C LYS A 44 6.01 7.50 3.84
N THR A 45 7.15 7.01 4.29
CA THR A 45 7.51 5.59 4.20
C THR A 45 6.47 4.73 4.89
N ILE A 46 6.01 3.72 4.18
CA ILE A 46 5.10 2.69 4.69
C ILE A 46 6.00 1.58 5.23
N SER A 47 6.42 1.74 6.48
CA SER A 47 7.05 0.68 7.25
C SER A 47 5.99 -0.33 7.67
N VAL A 48 5.49 -1.10 6.70
CA VAL A 48 4.83 -2.36 7.04
C VAL A 48 5.93 -3.26 7.60
N PRO A 49 5.79 -3.87 8.78
CA PRO A 49 6.62 -5.02 9.11
C PRO A 49 6.26 -6.10 8.09
N LEU A 50 6.94 -6.12 6.94
CA LEU A 50 6.94 -7.26 6.06
C LEU A 50 7.42 -8.44 6.92
N PRO A 51 6.70 -9.57 7.00
CA PRO A 51 7.35 -10.80 7.40
C PRO A 51 8.47 -10.99 6.39
N ARG A 52 9.71 -10.73 6.80
CA ARG A 52 10.87 -11.03 5.98
C ARG A 52 10.73 -12.52 5.66
N PRO A 53 10.64 -12.96 4.39
CA PRO A 53 11.02 -14.32 4.12
C PRO A 53 12.48 -14.39 4.58
N SER A 54 12.71 -15.16 5.64
CA SER A 54 14.03 -15.51 6.13
C SER A 54 14.75 -16.20 4.97
N LEU A 55 15.40 -15.42 4.12
CA LEU A 55 16.42 -15.90 3.21
C LEU A 55 17.66 -16.15 4.06
N GLU A 56 17.60 -17.21 4.87
CA GLU A 56 18.77 -17.99 5.21
C GLU A 56 19.20 -18.73 3.94
N HIS A 57 19.90 -18.03 3.05
CA HIS A 57 20.78 -18.71 2.12
C HIS A 57 22.09 -18.97 2.86
N MET A 58 22.25 -20.19 3.35
CA MET A 58 23.56 -20.81 3.56
C MET A 58 23.60 -22.15 2.81
#